data_AF-A0A5J5GJ10-F1
#
_entry.id   AF-A0A5J5GJ10-F1
#
_cell.length_a   1.000
_cell.length_b   1.000
_cell.length_c   1.000
_cell.angle_alpha   90.00
_cell.angle_beta   90.00
_cell.angle_gamma   90.00
#
_symmetry.space_group_name_H-M   'P 1'
#
loop_
_entity.id
_entity.type
_entity.pdbx_description
1 polymer ?
#
loop_
_entity_poly.entity_id
_entity_poly.type
_entity_poly.pdbx_seq_one_letter_code
_entity_poly.pdbx_strand_id
1 'polypeptide(L)'
;MIGLTGGLSGGDASGRSLPPAAGFLAEFAAQAGALPGPVAGDPALLSGEAGRFADLSGWQVLAGSPVIGASGVVFPPSVHGGRVSRPLGSMLAPGTRVGLVWRQEGALALSLGAEAPWIREGDGWQSADIVLSAPADRIEVTGRPTGGALREVALVALPETPAHDIVLLLGGAPMAGMWCGEGPEPLVDVPDLRVDAGEAIAVEPLRHRQGSLGPGPALAFARRYAERRLAPGRRVLLLPLASETGRLVAEGATRPEETAGAGWHPGSGLGGAADLFGSAVAAALEAPARHPENRILAALWAGGVEERASGASASAYAGALGAVFVPALRAALNLPELPVAVLGGNPATLPAEWLAAVATLDAESGAPAAVPGVTYLGWDLDRGDATKPEPRSPGDALHLSGSALRLMGLEAADLLIARHVPPPELAEIGAGSVIGPETVIA
;
A
#
# COMPACT_ATOMS: atom_id res chain seq x y z
N MET A 1 -37.65 12.31 52.62
CA MET A 1 -38.76 12.74 51.72
C MET A 1 -38.69 14.26 51.63
N ILE A 2 -38.94 14.83 50.44
CA ILE A 2 -38.64 16.19 49.96
C ILE A 2 -37.41 16.18 49.04
N GLY A 3 -37.68 16.42 47.76
CA GLY A 3 -36.70 16.56 46.69
C GLY A 3 -36.20 17.98 46.53
N LEU A 4 -35.16 18.13 45.72
CA LEU A 4 -34.73 19.41 45.15
C LEU A 4 -34.31 19.16 43.70
N THR A 5 -35.08 19.75 42.81
CA THR A 5 -34.68 20.11 41.44
C THR A 5 -33.60 21.19 41.50
N GLY A 6 -32.58 21.08 40.65
CA GLY A 6 -31.56 22.10 40.48
C GLY A 6 -30.75 21.82 39.22
N GLY A 7 -31.09 22.51 38.13
CA GLY A 7 -30.31 22.49 36.90
C GLY A 7 -28.97 23.20 37.09
N LEU A 8 -27.95 22.70 36.41
CA LEU A 8 -26.75 23.45 36.06
C LEU A 8 -26.51 23.26 34.56
N SER A 9 -26.93 24.27 33.82
CA SER A 9 -26.43 24.63 32.51
C SER A 9 -25.00 25.15 32.61
N GLY A 10 -24.13 24.73 31.69
CA GLY A 10 -22.89 25.43 31.34
C GLY A 10 -21.64 25.01 32.13
N GLY A 11 -20.69 24.39 31.45
CA GLY A 11 -19.35 24.13 31.98
C GLY A 11 -18.53 23.21 31.08
N ASP A 12 -17.82 23.82 30.12
CA ASP A 12 -16.67 23.27 29.38
C ASP A 12 -16.80 21.91 28.69
N ALA A 13 -17.40 21.93 27.50
CA ALA A 13 -16.90 21.17 26.36
C ALA A 13 -15.60 21.84 25.83
N SER A 14 -14.61 22.07 26.71
CA SER A 14 -13.28 22.46 26.26
C SER A 14 -12.72 21.24 25.52
N GLY A 15 -12.78 21.30 24.19
CA GLY A 15 -12.19 20.34 23.30
C GLY A 15 -10.73 20.15 23.67
N ARG A 16 -10.46 19.10 24.44
CA ARG A 16 -9.14 18.49 24.45
C ARG A 16 -9.03 17.79 23.11
N SER A 17 -8.65 18.56 22.09
CA SER A 17 -8.02 17.99 20.91
C SER A 17 -6.91 17.10 21.43
N LEU A 18 -7.02 15.80 21.19
CA LEU A 18 -5.89 14.92 21.37
C LEU A 18 -4.75 15.50 20.50
N PRO A 19 -3.51 15.50 20.98
CA PRO A 19 -2.41 16.03 20.18
C PRO A 19 -2.37 15.25 18.84
N PRO A 20 -2.18 15.93 17.70
CA PRO A 20 -1.91 15.23 16.44
C PRO A 20 -0.73 14.29 16.68
N ALA A 21 -0.70 13.11 16.03
CA ALA A 21 0.27 12.02 16.25
C ALA A 21 1.73 12.53 16.41
N ALA A 22 2.06 13.00 17.62
CA ALA A 22 3.28 13.70 17.93
C ALA A 22 4.29 12.63 18.29
N GLY A 23 4.84 12.01 17.26
CA GLY A 23 5.62 10.80 17.44
C GLY A 23 5.71 9.93 16.20
N PHE A 24 4.90 10.17 15.15
CA PHE A 24 4.89 9.32 13.96
C PHE A 24 6.29 9.02 13.41
N LEU A 25 7.15 10.01 13.20
CA LEU A 25 8.50 9.74 12.68
C LEU A 25 9.36 8.91 13.64
N ALA A 26 9.17 9.06 14.96
CA ALA A 26 9.92 8.29 15.96
C ALA A 26 9.35 6.87 16.14
N GLU A 27 8.03 6.70 16.13
CA GLU A 27 7.35 5.40 16.17
C GLU A 27 7.53 4.65 14.85
N PHE A 28 7.39 5.32 13.70
CA PHE A 28 7.74 4.79 12.39
C PHE A 28 9.22 4.41 12.35
N ALA A 29 10.16 5.25 12.81
CA ALA A 29 11.57 4.86 12.87
C ALA A 29 11.86 3.69 13.84
N ALA A 30 11.10 3.57 14.93
CA ALA A 30 11.23 2.48 15.90
C ALA A 30 10.62 1.17 15.38
N GLN A 31 9.51 1.23 14.64
CA GLN A 31 8.83 0.06 14.05
C GLN A 31 9.44 -0.35 12.70
N ALA A 32 9.81 0.62 11.85
CA ALA A 32 10.55 0.44 10.60
C ALA A 32 12.06 0.21 10.82
N GLY A 33 12.40 -0.40 11.98
CA GLY A 33 13.75 -0.60 12.49
C GLY A 33 14.80 -0.72 11.40
N ALA A 34 15.74 0.24 11.39
CA ALA A 34 16.90 0.33 10.52
C ALA A 34 16.72 -0.33 9.14
N LEU A 35 16.04 0.37 8.22
CA LEU A 35 16.06 0.17 6.76
C LEU A 35 17.15 -0.83 6.30
N PRO A 36 16.85 -2.13 6.22
CA PRO A 36 17.81 -3.07 5.66
C PRO A 36 17.91 -2.75 4.17
N GLY A 37 19.14 -2.66 3.66
CA GLY A 37 19.33 -2.74 2.21
C GLY A 37 18.69 -4.03 1.66
N PRO A 38 18.35 -4.09 0.37
CA PRO A 38 17.92 -5.28 -0.32
C PRO A 38 18.92 -6.39 -0.02
N VAL A 39 18.34 -7.52 0.35
CA VAL A 39 19.04 -8.79 0.54
C VAL A 39 19.69 -9.18 -0.79
N ALA A 40 20.93 -9.67 -0.71
CA ALA A 40 21.69 -10.14 -1.86
C ALA A 40 20.87 -11.15 -2.68
N GLY A 41 20.50 -10.80 -3.91
CA GLY A 41 19.71 -11.66 -4.79
C GLY A 41 19.36 -11.02 -6.13
N ASP A 42 18.96 -9.75 -6.12
CA ASP A 42 18.67 -9.00 -7.35
C ASP A 42 19.83 -8.03 -7.68
N PRO A 43 20.55 -8.20 -8.79
CA PRO A 43 21.63 -7.29 -9.15
C PRO A 43 21.06 -5.94 -9.57
N ALA A 44 21.05 -4.97 -8.67
CA ALA A 44 20.78 -3.58 -9.03
C ALA A 44 21.79 -3.13 -10.10
N LEU A 45 21.29 -2.67 -11.25
CA LEU A 45 22.08 -2.30 -12.43
C LEU A 45 22.72 -0.90 -12.30
N LEU A 46 22.15 -0.08 -11.42
CA LEU A 46 22.78 1.10 -10.86
C LEU A 46 23.09 0.83 -9.39
N SER A 47 24.37 0.76 -9.03
CA SER A 47 24.80 0.51 -7.66
C SER A 47 25.16 1.80 -6.91
N GLY A 48 24.49 2.02 -5.79
CA GLY A 48 25.04 2.60 -4.58
C GLY A 48 24.54 1.70 -3.46
N GLU A 49 25.41 0.80 -2.97
CA GLU A 49 25.17 -0.32 -2.03
C GLU A 49 23.69 -0.56 -1.69
N ALA A 50 23.05 -1.40 -2.50
CA ALA A 50 21.79 -2.09 -2.21
C ALA A 50 20.71 -1.16 -1.58
N GLY A 51 19.90 -0.50 -2.40
CA GLY A 51 18.66 0.19 -1.93
C GLY A 51 18.84 1.53 -1.21
N ARG A 52 20.05 2.10 -1.15
CA ARG A 52 20.20 3.53 -0.86
C ARG A 52 20.20 4.33 -2.16
N PHE A 53 19.03 4.86 -2.46
CA PHE A 53 18.65 5.64 -3.63
C PHE A 53 19.42 6.98 -3.88
N ALA A 54 20.60 7.19 -3.28
CA ALA A 54 21.22 8.51 -3.16
C ALA A 54 22.58 8.71 -3.88
N ASP A 55 23.15 7.71 -4.54
CA ASP A 55 24.44 7.92 -5.23
C ASP A 55 24.24 8.51 -6.64
N LEU A 56 24.50 9.81 -6.77
CA LEU A 56 24.52 10.58 -8.02
C LEU A 56 25.95 10.68 -8.60
N SER A 57 26.89 9.88 -8.13
CA SER A 57 28.19 9.74 -8.78
C SER A 57 28.02 9.13 -10.19
N GLY A 58 28.80 9.63 -11.14
CA GLY A 58 28.81 9.13 -12.53
C GLY A 58 27.80 9.75 -13.49
N TRP A 59 26.95 10.69 -13.06
CA TRP A 59 26.13 11.48 -13.99
C TRP A 59 27.00 12.44 -14.82
N GLN A 60 26.70 12.54 -16.11
CA GLN A 60 27.40 13.38 -17.07
C GLN A 60 26.40 14.28 -17.79
N VAL A 61 26.75 15.55 -17.98
CA VAL A 61 25.95 16.48 -18.79
C VAL A 61 26.19 16.20 -20.27
N LEU A 62 25.13 15.89 -21.01
CA LEU A 62 25.16 15.67 -22.44
C LEU A 62 24.77 16.93 -23.23
N ALA A 63 23.83 17.71 -22.71
CA ALA A 63 23.36 18.94 -23.34
C ALA A 63 22.81 19.94 -22.31
N GLY A 64 22.86 21.23 -22.67
CA GLY A 64 22.36 22.32 -21.85
C GLY A 64 23.22 22.60 -20.62
N SER A 65 22.57 23.11 -19.57
CA SER A 65 23.21 23.47 -18.29
C SER A 65 22.45 22.92 -17.06
N PRO A 66 22.15 21.61 -16.99
CA PRO A 66 21.69 21.00 -15.76
C PRO A 66 22.79 21.08 -14.68
N VAL A 67 22.37 21.20 -13.42
CA VAL A 67 23.25 21.29 -12.26
C VAL A 67 23.27 19.93 -11.57
N ILE A 68 24.44 19.29 -11.52
CA ILE A 68 24.66 18.03 -10.81
C ILE A 68 25.28 18.38 -9.45
N GLY A 69 24.62 18.00 -8.37
CA GLY A 69 25.11 18.26 -7.01
C GLY A 69 24.64 17.22 -6.01
N ALA A 70 25.04 17.40 -4.75
CA ALA A 70 24.74 16.45 -3.66
C ALA A 70 23.24 16.20 -3.45
N SER A 71 22.38 17.14 -3.86
CA SER A 71 20.94 17.04 -3.71
C SER A 71 20.20 16.46 -4.92
N GLY A 72 20.84 16.25 -6.06
CA GLY A 72 20.12 15.90 -7.29
C GLY A 72 20.78 16.37 -8.59
N VAL A 73 20.18 15.94 -9.70
CA VAL A 73 20.34 16.58 -11.01
C VAL A 73 19.19 17.57 -11.19
N VAL A 74 19.49 18.85 -11.24
CA VAL A 74 18.49 19.92 -11.40
C VAL A 74 18.51 20.44 -12.82
N PHE A 75 17.33 20.57 -13.41
CA PHE A 75 17.08 21.17 -14.72
C PHE A 75 16.38 22.52 -14.51
N PRO A 76 17.11 23.65 -14.56
CA PRO A 76 16.51 24.96 -14.37
C PRO A 76 15.46 25.24 -15.46
N PRO A 77 14.32 25.87 -15.15
CA PRO A 77 13.29 26.21 -16.15
C PRO A 77 13.82 27.10 -17.29
N SER A 78 14.87 27.89 -16.99
CA SER A 78 15.53 28.78 -17.95
C SER A 78 16.41 28.05 -18.99
N VAL A 79 16.58 26.73 -18.87
CA VAL A 79 17.50 25.93 -19.69
C VAL A 79 16.69 24.89 -20.45
N HIS A 80 16.42 25.15 -21.73
CA HIS A 80 15.71 24.20 -22.59
C HIS A 80 16.66 23.10 -23.11
N GLY A 81 16.14 21.87 -23.18
CA GLY A 81 16.89 20.74 -23.74
C GLY A 81 18.05 20.24 -22.88
N GLY A 82 18.03 20.54 -21.57
CA GLY A 82 19.01 19.98 -20.63
C GLY A 82 18.93 18.46 -20.62
N ARG A 83 20.07 17.79 -20.80
CA ARG A 83 20.16 16.33 -20.85
C ARG A 83 21.36 15.86 -20.05
N VAL A 84 21.16 14.85 -19.21
CA VAL A 84 22.23 14.13 -18.53
C VAL A 84 22.16 12.64 -18.85
N SER A 85 23.27 11.95 -18.65
CA SER A 85 23.30 10.49 -18.70
C SER A 85 24.12 9.89 -17.59
N ARG A 86 23.79 8.65 -17.22
CA ARG A 86 24.59 7.81 -16.34
C ARG A 86 24.91 6.49 -17.04
N PRO A 87 26.19 6.14 -17.24
CA PRO A 87 26.56 4.82 -17.75
C PRO A 87 26.04 3.71 -16.84
N LEU A 88 25.62 2.59 -17.43
CA LEU A 88 25.34 1.35 -16.74
C LEU A 88 26.66 0.60 -16.49
N GLY A 89 26.72 -0.18 -15.41
CA GLY A 89 27.91 -1.00 -15.12
C GLY A 89 28.19 -2.08 -16.18
N SER A 90 27.17 -2.43 -16.97
CA SER A 90 27.25 -3.39 -18.08
C SER A 90 26.23 -3.04 -19.17
N MET A 91 26.51 -3.46 -20.40
CA MET A 91 25.55 -3.35 -21.50
C MET A 91 24.39 -4.34 -21.30
N LEU A 92 23.17 -3.85 -21.39
CA LEU A 92 21.94 -4.65 -21.39
C LEU A 92 21.57 -5.04 -22.81
N ALA A 93 21.15 -6.29 -23.01
CA ALA A 93 20.75 -6.80 -24.31
C ALA A 93 19.31 -6.38 -24.66
N PRO A 94 18.96 -6.29 -25.97
CA PRO A 94 17.56 -6.23 -26.39
C PRO A 94 16.74 -7.38 -25.79
N GLY A 95 15.47 -7.12 -25.49
CA GLY A 95 14.57 -8.07 -24.82
C GLY A 95 14.70 -8.11 -23.30
N THR A 96 15.75 -7.51 -22.72
CA THR A 96 15.90 -7.45 -21.25
C THR A 96 14.75 -6.64 -20.67
N ARG A 97 14.04 -7.22 -19.70
CA ARG A 97 13.03 -6.53 -18.90
C ARG A 97 13.70 -5.85 -17.70
N VAL A 98 13.43 -4.58 -17.49
CA VAL A 98 13.97 -3.79 -16.38
C VAL A 98 12.87 -2.99 -15.70
N GLY A 99 12.99 -2.85 -14.38
CA GLY A 99 12.18 -1.97 -13.56
C GLY A 99 12.97 -0.69 -13.30
N LEU A 100 12.38 0.44 -13.64
CA LEU A 100 12.92 1.78 -13.41
C LEU A 100 12.05 2.46 -12.36
N VAL A 101 12.66 2.93 -11.28
CA VAL A 101 12.00 3.72 -10.23
C VAL A 101 12.79 4.98 -10.00
N TRP A 102 12.13 6.14 -9.93
CA TRP A 102 12.84 7.39 -9.69
C TRP A 102 12.00 8.40 -8.90
N ARG A 103 12.70 9.26 -8.16
CA ARG A 103 12.11 10.38 -7.45
C ARG A 103 12.38 11.66 -8.22
N GLN A 104 11.34 12.39 -8.58
CA GLN A 104 11.42 13.67 -9.26
C GLN A 104 10.64 14.78 -8.57
N GLU A 105 11.11 16.00 -8.74
CA GLU A 105 10.36 17.22 -8.51
C GLU A 105 10.11 17.90 -9.86
N GLY A 106 8.88 18.35 -10.10
CA GLY A 106 8.49 18.89 -11.41
C GLY A 106 8.39 17.79 -12.48
N ALA A 107 8.58 18.16 -13.74
CA ALA A 107 8.36 17.26 -14.87
C ALA A 107 9.68 16.94 -15.59
N LEU A 108 10.04 15.66 -15.59
CA LEU A 108 11.20 15.13 -16.31
C LEU A 108 10.75 14.12 -17.38
N ALA A 109 11.65 13.78 -18.28
CA ALA A 109 11.51 12.64 -19.18
C ALA A 109 12.75 11.75 -19.03
N LEU A 110 12.53 10.48 -18.69
CA LEU A 110 13.60 9.49 -18.56
C LEU A 110 13.56 8.52 -19.75
N SER A 111 14.73 8.11 -20.23
CA SER A 111 14.88 7.17 -21.33
C SER A 111 16.08 6.24 -21.12
N LEU A 112 15.95 5.01 -21.61
CA LEU A 112 17.00 3.99 -21.69
C LEU A 112 17.43 3.75 -23.15
N GLY A 113 17.37 4.78 -24.00
CA GLY A 113 17.57 4.64 -25.45
C GLY A 113 16.31 4.20 -26.22
N ALA A 114 15.21 3.95 -25.50
CA ALA A 114 13.85 3.84 -26.02
C ALA A 114 12.92 4.70 -25.14
N GLU A 115 11.77 5.15 -25.67
CA GLU A 115 10.73 5.75 -24.84
C GLU A 115 10.14 4.68 -23.91
N ALA A 116 10.02 4.98 -22.62
CA ALA A 116 9.35 4.10 -21.67
C ALA A 116 7.85 4.05 -22.02
N PRO A 117 7.31 2.88 -22.44
CA PRO A 117 5.96 2.82 -23.02
C PRO A 117 4.86 2.98 -21.98
N TRP A 118 5.16 2.73 -20.70
CA TRP A 118 4.22 2.88 -19.60
C TRP A 118 4.91 3.44 -18.36
N ILE A 119 4.36 4.54 -17.83
CA ILE A 119 4.84 5.19 -16.61
C ILE A 119 3.70 5.20 -15.60
N ARG A 120 3.94 4.63 -14.43
CA ARG A 120 3.10 4.80 -13.26
C ARG A 120 3.56 6.05 -12.52
N GLU A 121 2.70 7.05 -12.54
CA GLU A 121 2.93 8.30 -11.83
C GLU A 121 2.42 8.22 -10.40
N GLY A 122 3.29 8.57 -9.45
CA GLY A 122 2.96 8.84 -8.05
C GLY A 122 3.37 10.25 -7.64
N ASP A 123 3.08 10.64 -6.40
CA ASP A 123 3.46 11.96 -5.89
C ASP A 123 4.93 11.92 -5.45
N GLY A 124 5.79 12.45 -6.33
CA GLY A 124 7.24 12.46 -6.16
C GLY A 124 7.93 11.20 -6.70
N TRP A 125 7.39 10.01 -6.46
CA TRP A 125 7.91 8.75 -7.01
C TRP A 125 7.24 8.37 -8.31
N GLN A 126 8.02 7.82 -9.23
CA GLN A 126 7.56 7.30 -10.51
C GLN A 126 8.13 5.90 -10.71
N SER A 127 7.41 5.05 -11.42
CA SER A 127 7.92 3.74 -11.82
C SER A 127 7.53 3.38 -13.25
N ALA A 128 8.36 2.55 -13.89
CA ALA A 128 8.13 2.03 -15.22
C ALA A 128 8.77 0.64 -15.36
N ASP A 129 8.03 -0.27 -15.97
CA ASP A 129 8.57 -1.53 -16.46
C ASP A 129 8.86 -1.38 -17.95
N ILE A 130 10.10 -1.69 -18.34
CA ILE A 130 10.59 -1.44 -19.69
C ILE A 130 11.17 -2.75 -20.23
N VAL A 131 10.71 -3.15 -21.41
CA VAL A 131 11.39 -4.17 -22.22
C VAL A 131 12.25 -3.45 -23.24
N LEU A 132 13.57 -3.66 -23.19
CA LEU A 132 14.49 -2.96 -24.06
C LEU A 132 14.32 -3.40 -25.52
N SER A 133 14.11 -2.46 -26.44
CA SER A 133 14.03 -2.75 -27.87
C SER A 133 15.40 -2.75 -28.57
N ALA A 134 16.41 -2.15 -27.93
CA ALA A 134 17.78 -2.03 -28.41
C ALA A 134 18.76 -2.21 -27.23
N PRO A 135 20.06 -2.49 -27.49
CA PRO A 135 21.04 -2.56 -26.42
C PRO A 135 21.13 -1.22 -25.68
N ALA A 136 21.25 -1.26 -24.35
CA ALA A 136 21.38 -0.06 -23.52
C ALA A 136 22.64 -0.14 -22.66
N ASP A 137 23.46 0.91 -22.70
CA ASP A 137 24.67 1.06 -21.89
C ASP A 137 24.60 2.26 -20.92
N ARG A 138 23.49 2.99 -20.93
CA ARG A 138 23.27 4.20 -20.12
C ARG A 138 21.80 4.47 -19.88
N ILE A 139 21.51 5.23 -18.82
CA ILE A 139 20.25 5.94 -18.63
C ILE A 139 20.44 7.40 -19.06
N GLU A 140 19.46 7.96 -19.75
CA GLU A 140 19.39 9.38 -20.07
C GLU A 140 18.18 10.04 -19.41
N VAL A 141 18.37 11.27 -18.94
CA VAL A 141 17.32 12.08 -18.33
C VAL A 141 17.30 13.43 -19.04
N THR A 142 16.13 13.82 -19.50
CA THR A 142 15.88 15.08 -20.19
C THR A 142 14.96 15.95 -19.34
N GLY A 143 15.39 17.18 -19.07
CA GLY A 143 14.56 18.17 -18.40
C GLY A 143 13.50 18.73 -19.35
N ARG A 144 12.27 18.92 -18.85
CA ARG A 144 11.21 19.62 -19.60
C ARG A 144 11.31 21.14 -19.40
N PRO A 145 10.67 21.96 -20.26
CA PRO A 145 10.72 23.43 -20.16
C PRO A 145 10.22 24.00 -18.82
N THR A 146 9.38 23.26 -18.09
CA THR A 146 8.91 23.64 -16.75
C THR A 146 10.01 23.53 -15.68
N GLY A 147 11.17 22.98 -16.03
CA GLY A 147 12.20 22.56 -15.10
C GLY A 147 11.80 21.31 -14.31
N GLY A 148 12.76 20.84 -13.50
CA GLY A 148 12.57 19.73 -12.59
C GLY A 148 13.87 19.31 -11.92
N ALA A 149 13.79 18.38 -10.96
CA ALA A 149 14.95 17.81 -10.31
C ALA A 149 14.80 16.29 -10.21
N LEU A 150 15.81 15.55 -10.69
CA LEU A 150 15.96 14.14 -10.40
C LEU A 150 16.69 14.02 -9.08
N ARG A 151 16.03 13.44 -8.08
CA ARG A 151 16.62 13.26 -6.75
C ARG A 151 17.24 11.87 -6.62
N GLU A 152 16.52 10.87 -7.11
CA GLU A 152 16.83 9.47 -6.87
C GLU A 152 16.46 8.64 -8.09
N VAL A 153 17.22 7.59 -8.38
CA VAL A 153 16.90 6.62 -9.44
C VAL A 153 17.41 5.23 -9.06
N ALA A 154 16.62 4.22 -9.38
CA ALA A 154 16.99 2.82 -9.31
C ALA A 154 16.60 2.14 -10.62
N LEU A 155 17.49 1.27 -11.09
CA LEU A 155 17.26 0.38 -12.22
C LEU A 155 17.58 -1.04 -11.79
N VAL A 156 16.60 -1.94 -11.95
CA VAL A 156 16.76 -3.37 -11.63
C VAL A 156 16.42 -4.22 -12.83
N ALA A 157 17.17 -5.31 -13.02
CA ALA A 157 16.73 -6.36 -13.92
C ALA A 157 15.49 -7.02 -13.32
N LEU A 158 14.46 -7.22 -14.14
CA LEU A 158 13.27 -7.96 -13.73
C LEU A 158 13.29 -9.34 -14.38
N PRO A 159 12.87 -10.39 -13.67
CA PRO A 159 12.65 -11.69 -14.30
C PRO A 159 11.57 -11.57 -15.38
N GLU A 160 11.71 -12.32 -16.46
CA GLU A 160 10.72 -12.34 -17.55
C GLU A 160 9.34 -12.72 -17.00
N THR A 161 9.29 -13.69 -16.08
CA THR A 161 8.08 -14.15 -15.40
C THR A 161 8.34 -14.26 -13.89
N PRO A 162 8.09 -13.21 -13.10
CA PRO A 162 8.27 -13.29 -11.65
C PRO A 162 7.20 -14.19 -11.03
N ALA A 163 7.60 -14.98 -10.03
CA ALA A 163 6.67 -15.60 -9.11
C ALA A 163 6.24 -14.60 -8.03
N HIS A 164 4.94 -14.52 -7.77
CA HIS A 164 4.35 -13.51 -6.89
C HIS A 164 3.67 -14.13 -5.66
N ASP A 165 3.90 -13.48 -4.51
CA ASP A 165 3.01 -13.55 -3.35
C ASP A 165 1.97 -12.43 -3.50
N ILE A 166 0.71 -12.81 -3.72
CA ILE A 166 -0.37 -11.91 -4.12
C ILE A 166 -1.17 -11.45 -2.90
N VAL A 167 -1.40 -10.15 -2.81
CA VAL A 167 -2.13 -9.52 -1.72
C VAL A 167 -3.36 -8.80 -2.28
N LEU A 168 -4.55 -9.20 -1.83
CA LEU A 168 -5.82 -8.59 -2.25
C LEU A 168 -6.10 -7.36 -1.39
N LEU A 169 -6.31 -6.20 -2.00
CA LEU A 169 -6.63 -4.95 -1.29
C LEU A 169 -8.11 -4.63 -1.46
N LEU A 170 -8.93 -4.94 -0.45
CA LEU A 170 -10.38 -4.95 -0.52
C LEU A 170 -11.01 -3.91 0.43
N GLY A 171 -12.24 -3.50 0.14
CA GLY A 171 -13.04 -2.63 1.00
C GLY A 171 -13.26 -1.22 0.45
N GLY A 172 -13.34 -0.27 1.38
CA GLY A 172 -13.77 1.12 1.20
C GLY A 172 -12.64 2.12 0.97
N ALA A 173 -12.97 3.40 1.20
CA ALA A 173 -12.05 4.52 1.13
C ALA A 173 -10.73 4.38 1.93
N PRO A 174 -10.71 3.87 3.18
CA PRO A 174 -9.45 3.75 3.94
C PRO A 174 -8.43 2.81 3.28
N MET A 175 -8.87 1.71 2.68
CA MET A 175 -7.97 0.80 1.95
C MET A 175 -7.41 1.50 0.70
N ALA A 176 -8.24 2.28 0.02
CA ALA A 176 -7.87 3.02 -1.18
C ALA A 176 -6.99 4.25 -0.90
N GLY A 177 -6.71 4.60 0.36
CA GLY A 177 -6.02 5.85 0.71
C GLY A 177 -6.85 7.10 0.42
N MET A 178 -8.18 6.95 0.27
CA MET A 178 -9.08 8.07 0.02
C MET A 178 -9.33 8.84 1.32
N TRP A 179 -9.36 10.17 1.19
CA TRP A 179 -9.64 11.11 2.27
C TRP A 179 -8.72 11.03 3.49
N CYS A 180 -7.57 10.34 3.37
CA CYS A 180 -6.54 10.32 4.41
C CYS A 180 -5.90 11.70 4.65
N GLY A 181 -6.20 12.67 3.77
CA GLY A 181 -5.94 14.09 3.93
C GLY A 181 -4.46 14.49 3.78
N GLU A 182 -3.58 13.52 3.55
CA GLU A 182 -2.16 13.66 3.24
C GLU A 182 -1.90 13.13 1.82
N GLY A 183 -0.99 13.78 1.10
CA GLY A 183 -0.40 13.15 -0.09
C GLY A 183 0.66 12.14 0.34
N PRO A 184 1.12 11.29 -0.58
CA PRO A 184 2.33 10.51 -0.38
C PRO A 184 3.50 11.40 0.05
N GLU A 185 4.29 10.92 1.00
CA GLU A 185 5.49 11.59 1.48
C GLU A 185 6.70 10.84 0.91
N PRO A 186 7.41 11.39 -0.11
CA PRO A 186 8.41 10.62 -0.86
C PRO A 186 9.57 10.08 -0.02
N LEU A 187 9.84 10.66 1.14
CA LEU A 187 10.90 10.19 2.05
C LEU A 187 10.44 9.06 2.98
N VAL A 188 9.12 8.87 3.12
CA VAL A 188 8.50 7.83 3.95
C VAL A 188 7.99 6.69 3.06
N ASP A 189 7.27 7.04 1.99
CA ASP A 189 6.67 6.12 1.01
C ASP A 189 7.69 5.69 -0.06
N VAL A 190 8.87 5.27 0.38
CA VAL A 190 9.93 4.78 -0.51
C VAL A 190 9.51 3.43 -1.11
N PRO A 191 9.48 3.29 -2.46
CA PRO A 191 9.13 2.04 -3.12
C PRO A 191 10.13 0.91 -2.80
N ASP A 192 9.62 -0.30 -2.59
CA ASP A 192 10.44 -1.52 -2.59
C ASP A 192 10.45 -2.12 -4.01
N LEU A 193 11.65 -2.36 -4.53
CA LEU A 193 11.86 -2.83 -5.89
C LEU A 193 11.31 -4.24 -6.15
N ARG A 194 10.90 -4.97 -5.10
CA ARG A 194 10.29 -6.31 -5.15
C ARG A 194 8.77 -6.28 -5.01
N VAL A 195 8.16 -5.10 -4.88
CA VAL A 195 6.71 -4.94 -4.73
C VAL A 195 6.15 -4.36 -6.02
N ASP A 196 5.23 -5.08 -6.64
CA ASP A 196 4.51 -4.68 -7.85
C ASP A 196 3.08 -4.26 -7.54
N ALA A 197 2.56 -3.33 -8.35
CA ALA A 197 1.14 -3.06 -8.47
C ALA A 197 0.77 -3.06 -9.96
N GLY A 198 0.06 -4.09 -10.40
CA GLY A 198 -0.21 -4.30 -11.83
C GLY A 198 1.06 -4.67 -12.60
N GLU A 199 1.47 -3.83 -13.56
CA GLU A 199 2.58 -4.10 -14.48
C GLU A 199 3.86 -3.32 -14.17
N ALA A 200 3.94 -2.64 -13.01
CA ALA A 200 5.20 -2.04 -12.57
C ALA A 200 5.34 -2.06 -11.06
N ILE A 201 6.55 -1.71 -10.61
CA ILE A 201 6.87 -1.50 -9.20
C ILE A 201 5.85 -0.53 -8.56
N ALA A 202 5.36 -0.88 -7.39
CA ALA A 202 4.35 -0.14 -6.67
C ALA A 202 4.89 1.20 -6.15
N VAL A 203 4.14 2.28 -6.38
CA VAL A 203 4.38 3.63 -5.85
C VAL A 203 3.05 4.20 -5.36
N GLU A 204 3.08 5.02 -4.30
CA GLU A 204 1.89 5.72 -3.81
C GLU A 204 1.59 6.99 -4.66
N PRO A 205 0.31 7.37 -4.84
CA PRO A 205 -0.86 6.66 -4.37
C PRO A 205 -1.17 5.44 -5.25
N LEU A 206 -1.54 4.30 -4.65
CA LEU A 206 -1.93 3.12 -5.43
C LEU A 206 -3.21 3.39 -6.25
N ARG A 207 -3.18 3.03 -7.53
CA ARG A 207 -4.35 3.20 -8.42
C ARG A 207 -5.38 2.10 -8.18
N HIS A 208 -6.35 2.39 -7.31
CA HIS A 208 -7.57 1.60 -7.13
C HIS A 208 -8.61 1.89 -8.22
N ARG A 209 -9.77 1.23 -8.16
CA ARG A 209 -10.81 1.26 -9.22
C ARG A 209 -11.32 2.67 -9.55
N GLN A 210 -11.43 3.55 -8.55
CA GLN A 210 -11.93 4.92 -8.70
C GLN A 210 -10.81 5.97 -8.56
N GLY A 211 -9.54 5.53 -8.61
CA GLY A 211 -8.40 6.35 -8.25
C GLY A 211 -8.11 6.31 -6.74
N SER A 212 -7.02 6.98 -6.36
CA SER A 212 -6.63 7.22 -4.97
C SER A 212 -6.11 8.65 -4.86
N LEU A 213 -6.32 9.27 -3.70
CA LEU A 213 -5.91 10.65 -3.41
C LEU A 213 -4.75 10.73 -2.41
N GLY A 214 -4.26 9.60 -1.90
CA GLY A 214 -3.23 9.57 -0.87
C GLY A 214 -2.78 8.15 -0.52
N PRO A 215 -1.85 7.99 0.44
CA PRO A 215 -1.29 6.70 0.81
C PRO A 215 -2.32 5.80 1.49
N GLY A 216 -2.33 4.52 1.10
CA GLY A 216 -3.06 3.47 1.79
C GLY A 216 -2.14 2.67 2.74
N PRO A 217 -2.67 1.61 3.39
CA PRO A 217 -1.87 0.72 4.23
C PRO A 217 -1.01 -0.25 3.42
N ALA A 218 -1.29 -0.40 2.12
CA ALA A 218 -0.84 -1.52 1.32
C ALA A 218 0.65 -1.49 0.97
N LEU A 219 1.23 -0.34 0.61
CA LEU A 219 2.65 -0.28 0.28
C LEU A 219 3.51 -0.56 1.52
N ALA A 220 3.14 0.00 2.68
CA ALA A 220 3.80 -0.26 3.95
C ALA A 220 3.73 -1.74 4.35
N PHE A 221 2.54 -2.35 4.22
CA PHE A 221 2.35 -3.79 4.43
C PHE A 221 3.28 -4.62 3.52
N ALA A 222 3.24 -4.38 2.21
CA ALA A 222 3.95 -5.20 1.23
C ALA A 222 5.47 -5.09 1.39
N ARG A 223 5.95 -3.89 1.66
CA ARG A 223 7.36 -3.65 1.97
C ARG A 223 7.80 -4.42 3.22
N ARG A 224 7.03 -4.31 4.31
CA ARG A 224 7.35 -5.02 5.56
C ARG A 224 7.35 -6.54 5.36
N TYR A 225 6.41 -7.06 4.57
CA TYR A 225 6.40 -8.47 4.19
C TYR A 225 7.62 -8.86 3.35
N ALA A 226 7.97 -8.03 2.35
CA ALA A 226 9.13 -8.24 1.50
C ALA A 226 10.45 -8.28 2.27
N GLU A 227 10.59 -7.43 3.28
CA GLU A 227 11.76 -7.37 4.16
C GLU A 227 11.88 -8.61 5.06
N ARG A 228 10.77 -9.14 5.57
CA ARG A 228 10.81 -10.17 6.63
C ARG A 228 10.61 -11.60 6.14
N ARG A 229 9.87 -11.82 5.05
CA ARG A 229 9.39 -13.18 4.68
C ARG A 229 9.37 -13.52 3.20
N LEU A 230 9.54 -12.56 2.31
CA LEU A 230 9.55 -12.86 0.88
C LEU A 230 10.76 -13.73 0.52
N ALA A 231 10.49 -14.89 -0.07
CA ALA A 231 11.54 -15.82 -0.46
C ALA A 231 12.42 -15.21 -1.58
N PRO A 232 13.71 -15.59 -1.66
CA PRO A 232 14.60 -15.11 -2.72
C PRO A 232 14.02 -15.33 -4.12
N GLY A 233 14.16 -14.33 -5.00
CA GLY A 233 13.67 -14.38 -6.38
C GLY A 233 12.15 -14.23 -6.55
N ARG A 234 11.37 -14.15 -5.46
CA ARG A 234 9.94 -13.83 -5.50
C ARG A 234 9.70 -12.33 -5.39
N ARG A 235 8.49 -11.92 -5.75
CA ARG A 235 7.98 -10.54 -5.65
C ARG A 235 6.64 -10.53 -4.92
N VAL A 236 6.25 -9.38 -4.40
CA VAL A 236 4.88 -9.16 -3.90
C VAL A 236 4.06 -8.52 -5.01
N LEU A 237 2.84 -9.01 -5.27
CA LEU A 237 1.89 -8.35 -6.15
C LEU A 237 0.71 -7.81 -5.36
N LEU A 238 0.57 -6.49 -5.34
CA LEU A 238 -0.61 -5.80 -4.81
C LEU A 238 -1.71 -5.78 -5.87
N LEU A 239 -2.89 -6.27 -5.52
CA LEU A 239 -4.11 -6.14 -6.32
C LEU A 239 -5.02 -5.05 -5.73
N PRO A 240 -4.94 -3.79 -6.23
CA PRO A 240 -5.71 -2.66 -5.72
C PRO A 240 -7.19 -2.73 -6.16
N LEU A 241 -8.01 -3.41 -5.35
CA LEU A 241 -9.40 -3.73 -5.69
C LEU A 241 -10.44 -2.94 -4.89
N ALA A 242 -10.00 -2.17 -3.88
CA ALA A 242 -10.85 -1.31 -3.07
C ALA A 242 -11.60 -0.25 -3.90
N SER A 243 -12.73 0.20 -3.36
CA SER A 243 -13.62 1.21 -3.94
C SER A 243 -14.01 2.20 -2.87
N GLU A 244 -13.92 3.51 -3.17
CA GLU A 244 -14.26 4.60 -2.25
C GLU A 244 -15.64 4.45 -1.64
N THR A 245 -16.64 4.07 -2.44
CA THR A 245 -18.05 4.08 -2.03
C THR A 245 -18.60 2.70 -1.68
N GLY A 246 -17.77 1.64 -1.69
CA GLY A 246 -18.23 0.26 -1.61
C GLY A 246 -18.82 -0.13 -0.24
N ARG A 247 -20.02 -0.72 -0.24
CA ARG A 247 -20.74 -1.24 0.93
C ARG A 247 -20.90 -2.75 0.87
N LEU A 248 -20.74 -3.35 2.03
CA LEU A 248 -20.87 -4.76 2.34
C LEU A 248 -22.29 -5.15 2.74
N VAL A 249 -22.96 -4.36 3.58
CA VAL A 249 -24.33 -4.64 4.05
C VAL A 249 -25.36 -4.11 3.05
N ALA A 250 -25.38 -4.68 1.86
CA ALA A 250 -26.30 -4.34 0.78
C ALA A 250 -26.72 -5.60 0.00
N GLU A 251 -27.27 -6.58 0.70
CA GLU A 251 -27.79 -7.82 0.10
C GLU A 251 -28.93 -7.53 -0.88
N GLY A 252 -28.97 -8.25 -2.01
CA GLY A 252 -30.07 -8.16 -2.96
C GLY A 252 -30.14 -6.86 -3.78
N ALA A 253 -29.14 -5.98 -3.68
CA ALA A 253 -29.03 -4.83 -4.58
C ALA A 253 -28.97 -5.32 -6.04
N THR A 254 -29.88 -4.85 -6.89
CA THR A 254 -29.93 -5.24 -8.31
C THR A 254 -29.61 -4.09 -9.26
N ARG A 255 -29.62 -2.84 -8.75
CA ARG A 255 -29.22 -1.65 -9.51
C ARG A 255 -28.31 -0.73 -8.69
N PRO A 256 -27.33 -0.05 -9.31
CA PRO A 256 -26.43 0.89 -8.61
C PRO A 256 -27.17 2.00 -7.86
N GLU A 257 -28.31 2.46 -8.38
CA GLU A 257 -29.14 3.52 -7.80
C GLU A 257 -30.01 3.06 -6.62
N GLU A 258 -30.27 1.75 -6.48
CA GLU A 258 -31.08 1.21 -5.37
C GLU A 258 -30.32 1.32 -4.04
N THR A 259 -29.00 1.35 -4.12
CA THR A 259 -28.12 1.49 -2.97
C THR A 259 -26.83 2.14 -3.46
N ALA A 260 -26.73 3.48 -3.36
CA ALA A 260 -25.48 4.18 -3.63
C ALA A 260 -24.33 3.48 -2.91
N GLY A 261 -23.34 2.98 -3.66
CA GLY A 261 -22.20 2.30 -3.10
C GLY A 261 -22.33 0.79 -2.83
N ALA A 262 -23.41 0.09 -3.15
CA ALA A 262 -23.43 -1.38 -3.01
C ALA A 262 -22.42 -2.07 -3.94
N GLY A 263 -22.00 -3.29 -3.59
CA GLY A 263 -21.19 -4.14 -4.49
C GLY A 263 -20.26 -5.14 -3.80
N TRP A 264 -19.99 -5.01 -2.50
CA TRP A 264 -19.14 -5.97 -1.79
C TRP A 264 -19.89 -7.19 -1.26
N HIS A 265 -21.22 -7.15 -1.16
CA HIS A 265 -22.00 -8.31 -0.75
C HIS A 265 -21.98 -9.40 -1.82
N PRO A 266 -21.56 -10.64 -1.52
CA PRO A 266 -21.53 -11.74 -2.50
C PRO A 266 -22.90 -12.09 -3.09
N GLY A 267 -23.97 -11.85 -2.32
CA GLY A 267 -25.36 -12.00 -2.75
C GLY A 267 -25.98 -10.76 -3.41
N SER A 268 -25.16 -9.79 -3.84
CA SER A 268 -25.68 -8.69 -4.67
C SER A 268 -26.01 -9.22 -6.07
N GLY A 269 -27.09 -8.71 -6.68
CA GLY A 269 -27.46 -9.02 -8.06
C GLY A 269 -26.84 -8.06 -9.08
N LEU A 270 -25.82 -7.29 -8.65
CA LEU A 270 -25.12 -6.34 -9.50
C LEU A 270 -24.23 -7.08 -10.51
N GLY A 271 -23.95 -6.44 -11.64
CA GLY A 271 -23.06 -6.96 -12.66
C GLY A 271 -22.07 -5.92 -13.15
N GLY A 272 -21.01 -6.37 -13.83
CA GLY A 272 -19.97 -5.49 -14.38
C GLY A 272 -19.25 -4.70 -13.28
N ALA A 273 -18.97 -3.43 -13.53
CA ALA A 273 -18.16 -2.59 -12.63
C ALA A 273 -18.80 -2.34 -11.25
N ALA A 274 -20.12 -2.50 -11.12
CA ALA A 274 -20.84 -2.34 -9.85
C ALA A 274 -20.74 -3.59 -8.95
N ASP A 275 -20.43 -4.76 -9.52
CA ASP A 275 -20.14 -5.97 -8.75
C ASP A 275 -18.68 -5.94 -8.26
N LEU A 276 -18.49 -5.36 -7.07
CA LEU A 276 -17.16 -5.20 -6.50
C LEU A 276 -16.57 -6.55 -6.09
N PHE A 277 -17.38 -7.41 -5.44
CA PHE A 277 -16.99 -8.74 -5.00
C PHE A 277 -16.62 -9.66 -6.16
N GLY A 278 -17.51 -9.85 -7.14
CA GLY A 278 -17.26 -10.76 -8.26
C GLY A 278 -16.10 -10.30 -9.13
N SER A 279 -15.96 -8.99 -9.36
CA SER A 279 -14.80 -8.44 -10.06
C SER A 279 -13.49 -8.62 -9.27
N ALA A 280 -13.52 -8.57 -7.93
CA ALA A 280 -12.35 -8.79 -7.10
C ALA A 280 -11.91 -10.25 -7.14
N VAL A 281 -12.88 -11.18 -7.09
CA VAL A 281 -12.65 -12.62 -7.28
C VAL A 281 -12.06 -12.90 -8.66
N ALA A 282 -12.62 -12.33 -9.72
CA ALA A 282 -12.11 -12.52 -11.08
C ALA A 282 -10.64 -12.08 -11.20
N ALA A 283 -10.30 -10.88 -10.72
CA ALA A 283 -8.92 -10.38 -10.71
C ALA A 283 -7.98 -11.27 -9.87
N ALA A 284 -8.46 -11.76 -8.72
CA ALA A 284 -7.70 -12.64 -7.85
C ALA A 284 -7.47 -14.03 -8.45
N LEU A 285 -8.37 -14.54 -9.31
CA LEU A 285 -8.18 -15.82 -10.03
C LEU A 285 -7.28 -15.67 -11.27
N GLU A 286 -7.30 -14.51 -11.92
CA GLU A 286 -6.43 -14.23 -13.07
C GLU A 286 -4.96 -14.08 -12.68
N ALA A 287 -4.65 -13.50 -11.52
CA ALA A 287 -3.27 -13.23 -11.12
C ALA A 287 -2.43 -14.51 -10.91
N PRO A 288 -2.93 -15.58 -10.26
CA PRO A 288 -2.26 -16.88 -10.20
C PRO A 288 -2.08 -17.54 -11.57
N ALA A 289 -3.00 -17.33 -12.52
CA ALA A 289 -2.91 -17.93 -13.85
C ALA A 289 -1.72 -17.41 -14.69
N ARG A 290 -1.08 -16.30 -14.28
CA ARG A 290 0.06 -15.71 -14.99
C ARG A 290 1.37 -16.46 -14.78
N HIS A 291 1.50 -17.21 -13.68
CA HIS A 291 2.71 -17.99 -13.39
C HIS A 291 2.38 -19.12 -12.39
N PRO A 292 2.82 -20.38 -12.61
CA PRO A 292 2.41 -21.53 -11.80
C PRO A 292 2.78 -21.43 -10.32
N GLU A 293 3.80 -20.64 -9.96
CA GLU A 293 4.22 -20.44 -8.57
C GLU A 293 3.57 -19.22 -7.90
N ASN A 294 2.67 -18.52 -8.59
CA ASN A 294 1.91 -17.43 -7.98
C ASN A 294 0.95 -17.98 -6.94
N ARG A 295 0.89 -17.33 -5.78
CA ARG A 295 -0.02 -17.73 -4.69
C ARG A 295 -0.67 -16.51 -4.07
N ILE A 296 -1.94 -16.64 -3.73
CA ILE A 296 -2.63 -15.63 -2.93
C ILE A 296 -2.19 -15.81 -1.48
N LEU A 297 -1.47 -14.82 -0.97
CA LEU A 297 -0.94 -14.79 0.39
C LEU A 297 -2.04 -14.41 1.38
N ALA A 298 -2.77 -13.32 1.09
CA ALA A 298 -3.70 -12.72 2.03
C ALA A 298 -4.70 -11.78 1.35
N ALA A 299 -5.77 -11.47 2.07
CA ALA A 299 -6.62 -10.32 1.79
C ALA A 299 -6.51 -9.30 2.94
N LEU A 300 -6.40 -8.01 2.59
CA LEU A 300 -6.62 -6.92 3.52
C LEU A 300 -7.98 -6.29 3.25
N TRP A 301 -8.71 -6.01 4.32
CA TRP A 301 -10.02 -5.38 4.30
C TRP A 301 -10.01 -4.12 5.19
N ALA A 302 -10.41 -2.98 4.65
CA ALA A 302 -10.75 -1.81 5.45
C ALA A 302 -12.06 -1.21 4.95
N GLY A 303 -13.05 -1.05 5.83
CA GLY A 303 -14.38 -0.57 5.47
C GLY A 303 -15.26 -0.33 6.69
N GLY A 304 -16.55 -0.06 6.48
CA GLY A 304 -17.53 0.14 7.56
C GLY A 304 -18.02 1.58 7.70
N VAL A 305 -17.32 2.56 7.12
CA VAL A 305 -17.70 3.98 7.21
C VAL A 305 -18.98 4.24 6.45
N GLU A 306 -19.09 3.68 5.25
CA GLU A 306 -20.22 3.82 4.35
C GLU A 306 -21.44 3.07 4.89
N GLU A 307 -21.25 1.89 5.48
CA GLU A 307 -22.30 1.14 6.16
C GLU A 307 -22.82 1.91 7.37
N ARG A 308 -21.92 2.47 8.19
CA ARG A 308 -22.28 3.28 9.35
C ARG A 308 -23.08 4.52 8.93
N ALA A 309 -22.63 5.22 7.90
CA ALA A 309 -23.30 6.40 7.34
C ALA A 309 -24.69 6.06 6.80
N SER A 310 -24.87 4.86 6.24
CA SER A 310 -26.16 4.37 5.77
C SER A 310 -27.09 3.80 6.86
N GLY A 311 -26.66 3.80 8.12
CA GLY A 311 -27.48 3.39 9.26
C GLY A 311 -27.43 1.89 9.59
N ALA A 312 -26.49 1.13 9.02
CA ALA A 312 -26.28 -0.26 9.43
C ALA A 312 -25.88 -0.35 10.91
N SER A 313 -26.22 -1.44 11.59
CA SER A 313 -25.73 -1.71 12.94
C SER A 313 -24.34 -2.34 12.90
N ALA A 314 -23.57 -2.15 13.98
CA ALA A 314 -22.28 -2.80 14.19
C ALA A 314 -22.36 -4.34 14.05
N SER A 315 -23.43 -4.95 14.61
CA SER A 315 -23.65 -6.39 14.52
C SER A 315 -23.96 -6.87 13.10
N ALA A 316 -24.74 -6.10 12.33
CA ALA A 316 -25.05 -6.45 10.95
C ALA A 316 -23.80 -6.39 10.07
N TYR A 317 -22.95 -5.37 10.27
CA TYR A 317 -21.67 -5.26 9.57
C TYR A 317 -20.69 -6.38 9.94
N ALA A 318 -20.47 -6.64 11.23
CA ALA A 318 -19.60 -7.72 11.67
C ALA A 318 -20.10 -9.11 11.20
N GLY A 319 -21.43 -9.34 11.24
CA GLY A 319 -22.05 -10.54 10.71
C GLY A 319 -21.87 -10.69 9.20
N ALA A 320 -22.08 -9.63 8.42
CA ALA A 320 -21.85 -9.66 6.98
C ALA A 320 -20.37 -9.92 6.63
N LEU A 321 -19.43 -9.35 7.39
CA LEU A 321 -18.00 -9.56 7.17
C LEU A 321 -17.58 -10.99 7.53
N GLY A 322 -17.87 -11.44 8.75
CA GLY A 322 -17.39 -12.71 9.27
C GLY A 322 -18.17 -13.94 8.76
N ALA A 323 -19.50 -13.85 8.68
CA ALA A 323 -20.35 -14.99 8.36
C ALA A 323 -20.72 -15.09 6.87
N VAL A 324 -20.57 -14.01 6.09
CA VAL A 324 -20.94 -14.00 4.66
C VAL A 324 -19.72 -13.78 3.78
N PHE A 325 -19.04 -12.64 3.93
CA PHE A 325 -17.98 -12.22 3.02
C PHE A 325 -16.74 -13.10 3.08
N VAL A 326 -16.17 -13.32 4.26
CA VAL A 326 -14.94 -14.13 4.42
C VAL A 326 -15.16 -15.57 3.91
N PRO A 327 -16.24 -16.29 4.30
CA PRO A 327 -16.52 -17.61 3.76
C PRO A 327 -16.74 -17.61 2.24
N ALA A 328 -17.45 -16.62 1.69
CA ALA A 328 -17.69 -16.52 0.25
C ALA A 328 -16.39 -16.27 -0.53
N LEU A 329 -15.52 -15.38 -0.04
CA LEU A 329 -14.22 -15.09 -0.65
C LEU A 329 -13.35 -16.34 -0.67
N ARG A 330 -13.27 -17.06 0.46
CA ARG A 330 -12.52 -18.31 0.58
C ARG A 330 -13.04 -19.39 -0.37
N ALA A 331 -14.35 -19.55 -0.44
CA ALA A 331 -14.99 -20.52 -1.33
C ALA A 331 -14.74 -20.16 -2.80
N ALA A 332 -14.92 -18.90 -3.18
CA ALA A 332 -14.75 -18.42 -4.55
C ALA A 332 -13.30 -18.55 -5.06
N LEU A 333 -12.32 -18.39 -4.15
CA LEU A 333 -10.90 -18.56 -4.47
C LEU A 333 -10.38 -19.99 -4.26
N ASN A 334 -11.22 -20.90 -3.74
CA ASN A 334 -10.82 -22.25 -3.31
C ASN A 334 -9.64 -22.23 -2.33
N LEU A 335 -9.64 -21.28 -1.39
CA LEU A 335 -8.62 -21.09 -0.36
C LEU A 335 -9.29 -21.07 1.02
N PRO A 336 -9.64 -22.24 1.59
CA PRO A 336 -10.40 -22.32 2.85
C PRO A 336 -9.67 -21.69 4.04
N GLU A 337 -8.35 -21.59 3.98
CA GLU A 337 -7.50 -21.03 5.03
C GLU A 337 -6.95 -19.64 4.69
N LEU A 338 -7.47 -18.95 3.66
CA LEU A 338 -6.99 -17.63 3.26
C LEU A 338 -6.95 -16.68 4.47
N PRO A 339 -5.76 -16.15 4.84
CA PRO A 339 -5.65 -15.13 5.87
C PRO A 339 -6.34 -13.82 5.46
N VAL A 340 -7.11 -13.24 6.38
CA VAL A 340 -7.79 -11.96 6.17
C VAL A 340 -7.43 -11.00 7.30
N ALA A 341 -6.73 -9.91 6.96
CA ALA A 341 -6.44 -8.82 7.88
C ALA A 341 -7.54 -7.75 7.77
N VAL A 342 -8.27 -7.52 8.86
CA VAL A 342 -9.32 -6.49 8.95
C VAL A 342 -8.75 -5.29 9.68
N LEU A 343 -8.63 -4.18 8.96
CA LEU A 343 -8.17 -2.90 9.51
C LEU A 343 -9.37 -2.13 10.07
N GLY A 344 -9.32 -1.83 11.37
CA GLY A 344 -10.29 -1.00 12.07
C GLY A 344 -10.30 0.43 11.54
N GLY A 345 -11.45 1.09 11.56
CA GLY A 345 -11.55 2.50 11.18
C GLY A 345 -11.18 3.45 12.31
N ASN A 346 -11.15 4.74 11.98
CA ASN A 346 -10.89 5.80 12.96
C ASN A 346 -11.98 5.81 14.06
N PRO A 347 -11.63 5.77 15.36
CA PRO A 347 -12.58 5.88 16.47
C PRO A 347 -13.40 7.18 16.49
N ALA A 348 -12.95 8.24 15.82
CA ALA A 348 -13.72 9.47 15.62
C ALA A 348 -14.96 9.25 14.72
N THR A 349 -14.96 8.18 13.91
CA THR A 349 -15.97 7.91 12.86
C THR A 349 -16.76 6.66 13.14
N LEU A 350 -16.06 5.60 13.56
CA LEU A 350 -16.67 4.35 13.94
C LEU A 350 -16.74 4.31 15.48
N PRO A 351 -17.94 4.27 16.07
CA PRO A 351 -18.08 4.31 17.51
C PRO A 351 -17.53 3.03 18.16
N ALA A 352 -17.26 3.08 19.47
CA ALA A 352 -16.61 1.99 20.19
C ALA A 352 -17.33 0.64 20.05
N GLU A 353 -18.66 0.63 20.03
CA GLU A 353 -19.45 -0.59 19.80
C GLU A 353 -19.25 -1.19 18.40
N TRP A 354 -18.95 -0.35 17.40
CA TRP A 354 -18.62 -0.80 16.05
C TRP A 354 -17.26 -1.49 16.03
N LEU A 355 -16.25 -0.81 16.56
CA LEU A 355 -14.89 -1.35 16.64
C LEU A 355 -14.86 -2.64 17.46
N ALA A 356 -15.55 -2.68 18.60
CA ALA A 356 -15.66 -3.88 19.43
C ALA A 356 -16.34 -5.04 18.70
N ALA A 357 -17.44 -4.80 17.97
CA ALA A 357 -18.12 -5.85 17.21
C ALA A 357 -17.21 -6.45 16.12
N VAL A 358 -16.45 -5.62 15.40
CA VAL A 358 -15.49 -6.10 14.39
C VAL A 358 -14.31 -6.82 15.04
N ALA A 359 -13.83 -6.34 16.20
CA ALA A 359 -12.76 -7.00 16.96
C ALA A 359 -13.13 -8.42 17.41
N THR A 360 -14.42 -8.72 17.62
CA THR A 360 -14.86 -10.09 17.94
C THR A 360 -14.65 -11.10 16.82
N LEU A 361 -14.38 -10.64 15.59
CA LEU A 361 -14.07 -11.52 14.45
C LEU A 361 -12.64 -12.05 14.49
N ASP A 362 -11.72 -11.42 15.24
CA ASP A 362 -10.34 -11.88 15.37
C ASP A 362 -10.31 -13.31 15.92
N ALA A 363 -9.52 -14.17 15.27
CA ALA A 363 -9.41 -15.58 15.60
C ALA A 363 -8.96 -15.84 17.06
N GLU A 364 -8.20 -14.92 17.65
CA GLU A 364 -7.69 -15.00 19.02
C GLU A 364 -8.54 -14.23 20.03
N SER A 365 -9.65 -13.61 19.63
CA SER A 365 -10.51 -12.83 20.53
C SER A 365 -11.20 -13.67 21.63
N GLY A 366 -11.29 -14.99 21.46
CA GLY A 366 -12.06 -15.88 22.32
C GLY A 366 -13.58 -15.67 22.25
N ALA A 367 -14.07 -14.81 21.35
CA ALA A 367 -15.49 -14.54 21.18
C ALA A 367 -16.18 -15.66 20.38
N PRO A 368 -17.49 -15.90 20.59
CA PRO A 368 -18.26 -16.85 19.79
C PRO A 368 -18.30 -16.52 18.29
N ALA A 369 -18.06 -15.26 17.93
CA ALA A 369 -18.03 -14.77 16.55
C ALA A 369 -16.64 -14.81 15.91
N ALA A 370 -15.61 -15.32 16.61
CA ALA A 370 -14.25 -15.41 16.11
C ALA A 370 -14.19 -16.26 14.82
N VAL A 371 -13.48 -15.78 13.81
CA VAL A 371 -13.36 -16.44 12.51
C VAL A 371 -11.93 -16.95 12.33
N PRO A 372 -11.71 -18.26 12.12
CA PRO A 372 -10.37 -18.80 11.89
C PRO A 372 -9.67 -18.08 10.73
N GLY A 373 -8.39 -17.73 10.89
CA GLY A 373 -7.60 -17.03 9.87
C GLY A 373 -7.94 -15.54 9.69
N VAL A 374 -8.85 -14.97 10.48
CA VAL A 374 -9.11 -13.52 10.52
C VAL A 374 -8.26 -12.88 11.61
N THR A 375 -7.63 -11.75 11.29
CA THR A 375 -6.87 -10.92 12.23
C THR A 375 -7.41 -9.50 12.20
N TYR A 376 -7.76 -8.95 13.35
CA TYR A 376 -8.25 -7.59 13.48
C TYR A 376 -7.14 -6.66 14.00
N LEU A 377 -6.96 -5.52 13.33
CA LEU A 377 -6.10 -4.44 13.79
C LEU A 377 -6.94 -3.20 14.09
N GLY A 378 -7.17 -2.94 15.37
CA GLY A 378 -7.78 -1.69 15.82
C GLY A 378 -6.78 -0.55 15.82
N TRP A 379 -7.29 0.69 15.75
CA TRP A 379 -6.49 1.87 16.07
C TRP A 379 -6.58 2.16 17.57
N ASP A 380 -5.42 2.27 18.21
CA ASP A 380 -5.31 2.60 19.62
C ASP A 380 -5.18 4.12 19.81
N LEU A 381 -6.06 4.71 20.62
CA LEU A 381 -6.04 6.14 20.92
C LEU A 381 -4.80 6.56 21.71
N ASP A 382 -4.12 5.63 22.39
CA ASP A 382 -2.85 5.90 23.07
C ASP A 382 -1.73 6.25 22.07
N ARG A 383 -1.91 5.95 20.77
CA ARG A 383 -1.03 6.33 19.66
C ARG A 383 -1.39 7.69 19.02
N GLY A 384 -2.41 8.36 19.57
CA GLY A 384 -3.02 9.57 19.02
C GLY A 384 -4.38 9.31 18.40
N ASP A 385 -5.08 10.38 18.03
CA ASP A 385 -6.46 10.30 17.51
C ASP A 385 -6.57 9.77 16.07
N ALA A 386 -5.43 9.40 15.46
CA ALA A 386 -5.31 8.99 14.06
C ALA A 386 -5.71 10.06 13.04
N THR A 387 -6.26 11.19 13.49
CA THR A 387 -6.84 12.20 12.62
C THR A 387 -5.72 13.01 11.98
N LYS A 388 -6.08 13.62 10.85
CA LYS A 388 -5.18 14.51 10.15
C LYS A 388 -4.87 15.77 10.98
N PRO A 389 -3.60 16.22 11.03
CA PRO A 389 -3.30 17.61 11.36
C PRO A 389 -3.81 18.54 10.24
N GLU A 390 -4.66 19.51 10.59
CA GLU A 390 -5.23 20.53 9.66
C GLU A 390 -6.15 19.96 8.55
N PRO A 391 -7.28 19.31 8.91
CA PRO A 391 -8.22 18.77 7.94
C PRO A 391 -8.78 19.87 7.03
N ARG A 392 -8.91 19.61 5.71
CA ARG A 392 -9.41 20.64 4.76
C ARG A 392 -10.92 20.83 4.90
N SER A 393 -11.60 19.82 5.44
CA SER A 393 -13.00 19.85 5.82
C SER A 393 -13.22 19.13 7.16
N PRO A 394 -14.28 19.43 7.91
CA PRO A 394 -14.63 18.63 9.10
C PRO A 394 -14.83 17.14 8.81
N GLY A 395 -15.20 16.77 7.57
CA GLY A 395 -15.31 15.38 7.15
C GLY A 395 -13.96 14.70 7.00
N ASP A 396 -12.91 15.40 6.58
CA ASP A 396 -11.56 14.82 6.45
C ASP A 396 -10.99 14.38 7.81
N ALA A 397 -11.38 15.07 8.89
CA ALA A 397 -10.95 14.76 10.26
C ALA A 397 -11.47 13.39 10.75
N LEU A 398 -12.47 12.83 10.07
CA LEU A 398 -13.09 11.55 10.39
C LEU A 398 -12.33 10.36 9.76
N HIS A 399 -11.43 10.60 8.82
CA HIS A 399 -10.67 9.52 8.20
C HIS A 399 -9.35 9.25 8.95
N LEU A 400 -8.78 8.07 8.75
CA LEU A 400 -7.43 7.77 9.23
C LEU A 400 -6.44 8.59 8.41
N SER A 401 -5.48 9.25 9.06
CA SER A 401 -4.36 9.92 8.40
C SER A 401 -3.52 8.94 7.59
N GLY A 402 -2.78 9.46 6.60
CA GLY A 402 -1.84 8.64 5.82
C GLY A 402 -0.81 7.96 6.72
N SER A 403 -0.31 8.69 7.71
CA SER A 403 0.56 8.16 8.77
C SER A 403 -0.04 7.00 9.55
N ALA A 404 -1.31 7.10 9.96
CA ALA A 404 -2.02 6.02 10.63
C ALA A 404 -2.17 4.78 9.73
N LEU A 405 -2.55 4.98 8.46
CA LEU A 405 -2.69 3.89 7.49
C LEU A 405 -1.36 3.15 7.27
N ARG A 406 -0.23 3.85 7.19
CA ARG A 406 1.11 3.24 7.08
C ARG A 406 1.41 2.34 8.28
N LEU A 407 1.21 2.84 9.50
CA LEU A 407 1.45 2.07 10.73
C LEU A 407 0.57 0.82 10.78
N MET A 408 -0.72 0.96 10.45
CA MET A 408 -1.63 -0.18 10.37
C MET A 408 -1.18 -1.20 9.32
N GLY A 409 -0.63 -0.75 8.19
CA GLY A 409 -0.03 -1.61 7.17
C GLY A 409 1.16 -2.42 7.70
N LEU A 410 2.09 -1.76 8.40
CA LEU A 410 3.26 -2.41 9.02
C LEU A 410 2.84 -3.48 10.04
N GLU A 411 1.92 -3.11 10.94
CA GLU A 411 1.45 -4.02 11.99
C GLU A 411 0.64 -5.18 11.40
N ALA A 412 -0.15 -4.93 10.35
CA ALA A 412 -0.89 -5.98 9.67
C ALA A 412 0.08 -7.00 9.05
N ALA A 413 1.21 -6.56 8.48
CA ALA A 413 2.23 -7.45 7.97
C ALA A 413 2.87 -8.26 9.09
N ASP A 414 3.27 -7.61 10.19
CA ASP A 414 3.91 -8.28 11.32
C ASP A 414 3.01 -9.33 11.98
N LEU A 415 1.73 -9.01 12.20
CA LEU A 415 0.76 -9.96 12.75
C LEU A 415 0.45 -11.10 11.79
N LEU A 416 0.31 -10.80 10.49
CA LEU A 416 0.03 -11.82 9.50
C LEU A 416 1.21 -12.80 9.38
N ILE A 417 2.44 -12.28 9.39
CA ILE A 417 3.66 -13.09 9.41
C ILE A 417 3.71 -13.97 10.64
N ALA A 418 3.47 -13.40 11.83
CA ALA A 418 3.57 -14.14 13.09
C ALA A 418 2.54 -15.27 13.19
N ARG A 419 1.33 -15.06 12.65
CA ARG A 419 0.21 -15.98 12.83
C ARG A 419 0.02 -16.98 11.69
N HIS A 420 0.32 -16.59 10.45
CA HIS A 420 -0.10 -17.33 9.26
C HIS A 420 1.03 -17.71 8.30
N VAL A 421 2.22 -17.13 8.44
CA VAL A 421 3.34 -17.41 7.55
C VAL A 421 4.37 -18.28 8.29
N PRO A 422 4.58 -19.54 7.87
CA PRO A 422 5.57 -20.39 8.51
C PRO A 422 6.96 -19.73 8.45
N PRO A 423 7.83 -20.00 9.46
CA PRO A 423 9.22 -19.57 9.40
C PRO A 423 9.88 -20.10 8.11
N PRO A 424 10.77 -19.32 7.48
CA PRO A 424 11.53 -19.83 6.34
C PRO A 424 12.28 -21.10 6.74
N GLU A 425 12.28 -22.12 5.87
CA GLU A 425 13.02 -23.34 6.15
C GLU A 425 14.52 -23.03 6.21
N LEU A 426 15.25 -23.67 7.14
CA LEU A 426 16.71 -23.43 7.32
C LEU A 426 17.52 -23.66 6.02
N ALA A 427 17.02 -24.48 5.09
CA ALA A 427 17.64 -24.73 3.79
C ALA A 427 17.53 -23.55 2.81
N GLU A 428 16.63 -22.59 3.07
CA GLU A 428 16.41 -21.37 2.27
C GLU A 428 17.23 -20.17 2.79
N ILE A 429 17.94 -20.33 3.91
CA ILE A 429 18.85 -19.31 4.47
C ILE A 429 20.16 -19.32 3.66
N GLY A 430 20.15 -18.61 2.54
CA GLY A 430 21.35 -18.35 1.75
C GLY A 430 22.36 -17.43 2.46
N ALA A 431 23.56 -17.31 1.89
CA ALA A 431 24.54 -16.33 2.32
C ALA A 431 23.96 -14.91 2.15
N GLY A 432 23.72 -14.21 3.26
CA GLY A 432 23.15 -12.84 3.26
C GLY A 432 21.75 -12.71 3.87
N SER A 433 21.10 -13.82 4.25
CA SER A 433 19.84 -13.77 4.98
C SER A 433 20.05 -13.19 6.39
N VAL A 434 19.24 -12.19 6.77
CA VAL A 434 19.26 -11.61 8.12
C VAL A 434 18.56 -12.56 9.08
N ILE A 435 19.32 -13.16 9.99
CA ILE A 435 18.78 -14.01 11.06
C ILE A 435 18.26 -13.09 12.17
N GLY A 436 16.94 -12.91 12.22
CA GLY A 436 16.27 -12.21 13.32
C GLY A 436 16.05 -13.11 14.53
N PRO A 437 15.72 -12.56 15.72
CA PRO A 437 15.40 -13.35 16.91
C PRO A 437 14.25 -14.36 16.70
N GLU A 438 13.33 -14.07 15.78
CA GLU A 438 12.26 -14.97 15.32
C GLU A 438 12.74 -16.21 14.56
N THR A 439 13.98 -16.20 14.05
CA THR A 439 14.60 -17.32 13.32
C THR A 439 15.33 -18.28 14.26
N VAL A 440 15.57 -17.89 15.52
CA VAL A 440 16.43 -18.62 16.47
C VAL A 440 15.63 -19.54 17.41
N ILE A 441 14.30 -19.44 17.44
CA ILE A 441 13.47 -20.26 18.32
C ILE A 441 12.61 -21.20 17.47
N ALA A 442 13.12 -22.42 17.27
CA ALA A 442 12.35 -23.58 16.81
C ALA A 442 11.97 -24.44 18.02
#